data_AF-A0A167LGF5-F1
#
_entry.id   AF-A0A167LGF5-F1
#
_cell.length_a   1.000
_cell.length_b   1.000
_cell.length_c   1.000
_cell.angle_alpha   90.00
_cell.angle_beta   90.00
_cell.angle_gamma   90.00
#
_symmetry.space_group_name_H-M   'P 1'
#
loop_
_entity.id
_entity.type
_entity.pdbx_description
1 polymer ?
#
loop_
_entity_poly.entity_id
_entity_poly.type
_entity_poly.pdbx_seq_one_letter_code
_entity_poly.pdbx_strand_id
1 'polypeptide(L)'
;MYFRFTWVIWASLATLATESTANDKHKGILNASPTKCVALNQGRTCYADVVFDISAPTAGDYCLRESESKRILQCWANTDSFSYTLNFGSIESVSYELIAKARSDVLAVTTIEVNWVHKVRTKKRRWRLF
;
A
#
# COMPACT_ATOMS: atom_id res chain seq x y z
N MET A 1 -39.35 22.11 -62.63
CA MET A 1 -39.85 22.83 -61.43
C MET A 1 -39.26 22.11 -60.22
N TYR A 2 -38.08 22.44 -59.68
CA TYR A 2 -37.71 23.64 -58.89
C TYR A 2 -38.75 24.01 -57.83
N PHE A 3 -38.50 23.66 -56.56
CA PHE A 3 -38.28 24.56 -55.40
C PHE A 3 -38.36 23.72 -54.11
N ARG A 4 -37.25 23.43 -53.43
CA ARG A 4 -36.66 24.22 -52.33
C ARG A 4 -37.59 24.40 -51.14
N PHE A 5 -37.37 23.59 -50.10
CA PHE A 5 -37.50 24.05 -48.71
C PHE A 5 -36.32 23.54 -47.89
N THR A 6 -35.47 24.49 -47.58
CA THR A 6 -34.38 24.50 -46.61
C THR A 6 -34.92 24.44 -45.19
N TRP A 7 -34.27 23.69 -44.28
CA TRP A 7 -33.85 24.10 -42.92
C TRP A 7 -33.44 22.84 -42.14
N VAL A 8 -32.13 22.62 -41.98
CA VAL A 8 -31.42 22.90 -40.71
C VAL A 8 -32.06 22.14 -39.55
N ILE A 9 -31.70 20.86 -39.36
CA ILE A 9 -31.48 20.33 -38.01
C ILE A 9 -30.18 19.53 -38.04
N TRP A 10 -29.16 20.29 -37.72
CA TRP A 10 -27.88 19.89 -37.19
C TRP A 10 -28.13 19.07 -35.92
N ALA A 11 -27.88 17.77 -35.99
CA ALA A 11 -27.74 16.93 -34.80
C ALA A 11 -26.69 15.87 -35.10
N SER A 12 -25.46 16.33 -35.36
CA SER A 12 -24.27 15.55 -35.12
C SER A 12 -24.26 15.19 -33.64
N LEU A 13 -24.81 14.01 -33.33
CA LEU A 13 -24.75 13.42 -32.01
C LEU A 13 -23.31 12.96 -31.79
N ALA A 14 -22.44 13.91 -31.43
CA ALA A 14 -21.10 13.62 -30.96
C ALA A 14 -21.27 12.91 -29.62
N THR A 15 -21.11 11.58 -29.61
CA THR A 15 -20.94 10.81 -28.38
C THR A 15 -19.65 11.25 -27.72
N LEU A 16 -19.74 12.16 -26.74
CA LEU A 16 -18.66 12.38 -25.79
C LEU A 16 -18.51 11.10 -24.97
N ALA A 17 -17.52 10.28 -25.30
CA ALA A 17 -17.03 9.25 -24.39
C ALA A 17 -16.46 9.96 -23.15
N THR A 18 -17.18 9.90 -22.04
CA THR A 18 -16.68 10.38 -20.75
C THR A 18 -15.81 9.28 -20.16
N GLU A 19 -14.49 9.41 -20.30
CA GLU A 19 -13.53 8.54 -19.63
C GLU A 19 -13.42 8.97 -18.16
N SER A 20 -14.20 8.35 -17.29
CA SER A 20 -14.02 8.51 -15.83
C SER A 20 -12.91 7.57 -15.36
N THR A 21 -11.66 8.04 -15.37
CA THR A 21 -10.59 7.38 -14.62
C THR A 21 -10.62 7.84 -13.17
N ALA A 22 -11.66 7.45 -12.42
CA ALA A 22 -11.62 7.51 -10.96
C ALA A 22 -10.71 6.38 -10.47
N ASN A 23 -9.40 6.63 -10.41
CA ASN A 23 -8.47 5.81 -9.63
C ASN A 23 -8.71 6.12 -8.13
N ASP A 24 -9.88 5.72 -7.65
CA ASP A 24 -10.26 5.80 -6.25
C ASP A 24 -9.49 4.70 -5.50
N LYS A 25 -8.28 5.07 -5.09
CA LYS A 25 -7.52 4.34 -4.08
C LYS A 25 -8.38 4.42 -2.80
N HIS A 26 -9.25 3.43 -2.59
CA HIS A 26 -9.91 3.23 -1.31
C HIS A 26 -8.84 3.28 -0.22
N LYS A 27 -8.75 4.43 0.46
CA LYS A 27 -7.75 4.67 1.50
C LYS A 27 -8.20 3.83 2.68
N GLY A 28 -7.49 2.72 2.92
CA GLY A 28 -7.81 1.81 4.02
C GLY A 28 -7.63 2.52 5.36
N ILE A 29 -8.17 1.94 6.44
CA ILE A 29 -8.04 2.47 7.80
C ILE A 29 -6.56 2.63 8.21
N LEU A 30 -5.71 1.71 7.74
CA LEU A 30 -4.27 1.71 7.96
C LEU A 30 -3.57 1.71 6.60
N ASN A 31 -2.78 2.75 6.31
CA ASN A 31 -1.95 2.80 5.11
C ASN A 31 -0.49 2.95 5.50
N ALA A 32 0.38 2.22 4.81
CA ALA A 32 1.82 2.38 4.95
C ALA A 32 2.42 2.93 3.66
N SER A 33 3.39 3.83 3.78
CA SER A 33 4.15 4.36 2.65
C SER A 33 5.64 4.45 3.01
N PRO A 34 6.54 3.78 2.27
CA PRO A 34 6.26 2.85 1.16
C PRO A 34 5.81 1.46 1.65
N THR A 35 5.02 0.73 0.84
CA THR A 35 4.68 -0.68 1.11
C THR A 35 5.73 -1.68 0.61
N LYS A 36 6.72 -1.21 -0.17
CA LYS A 36 7.80 -2.04 -0.71
C LYS A 36 9.14 -1.47 -0.29
N CYS A 37 9.98 -2.32 0.26
CA CYS A 37 11.38 -2.02 0.58
C CYS A 37 12.27 -2.82 -0.39
N VAL A 38 13.20 -2.17 -1.09
CA VAL A 38 14.09 -2.83 -2.05
C VAL A 38 15.52 -2.83 -1.55
N ALA A 39 16.07 -4.03 -1.32
CA ALA A 39 17.50 -4.23 -1.06
C ALA A 39 18.25 -4.55 -2.37
N LEU A 40 19.53 -4.15 -2.47
CA LEU A 40 20.33 -4.39 -3.67
C LEU A 40 20.53 -5.90 -3.94
N ASN A 41 20.93 -6.64 -2.90
CA ASN A 41 21.23 -8.07 -2.98
C ASN A 41 20.30 -8.84 -2.04
N GLN A 42 19.81 -9.98 -2.50
CA GLN A 42 19.03 -10.91 -1.67
C GLN A 42 19.80 -11.30 -0.39
N GLY A 43 19.08 -11.34 0.74
CA GLY A 43 19.64 -11.71 2.04
C GLY A 43 20.28 -10.54 2.81
N ARG A 44 20.28 -9.32 2.26
CA ARG A 44 20.65 -8.12 3.00
C ARG A 44 19.41 -7.49 3.64
N THR A 45 19.60 -6.90 4.82
CA THR A 45 18.57 -6.08 5.47
C THR A 45 18.19 -4.92 4.56
N CYS A 46 16.90 -4.79 4.32
CA CYS A 46 16.31 -3.64 3.65
C CYS A 46 15.95 -2.57 4.68
N TYR A 47 16.26 -1.32 4.38
CA TYR A 47 15.98 -0.17 5.24
C TYR A 47 15.08 0.83 4.53
N ALA A 48 14.07 1.33 5.23
CA ALA A 48 13.18 2.38 4.75
C ALA A 48 12.56 3.12 5.94
N ASP A 49 12.31 4.41 5.80
CA ASP A 49 11.44 5.13 6.73
C ASP A 49 10.00 4.94 6.24
N VAL A 50 9.23 4.13 6.97
CA VAL A 50 7.85 3.79 6.66
C VAL A 50 6.93 4.67 7.48
N VAL A 51 6.09 5.44 6.80
CA VAL A 51 5.05 6.25 7.43
C VAL A 51 3.74 5.46 7.41
N PHE A 52 3.17 5.26 8.59
CA PHE A 52 1.85 4.68 8.79
C PHE A 52 0.86 5.81 9.01
N ASP A 53 -0.09 5.97 8.10
CA ASP A 53 -1.21 6.91 8.24
C ASP A 53 -2.48 6.14 8.58
N ILE A 54 -3.04 6.45 9.74
CA ILE A 54 -4.25 5.84 10.26
C ILE A 54 -5.41 6.82 10.13
N SER A 55 -6.55 6.31 9.66
CA SER A 55 -7.82 7.03 9.59
C SER A 55 -8.94 6.07 10.00
N ALA A 56 -9.17 5.96 11.32
CA ALA A 56 -10.22 5.16 11.91
C ALA A 56 -11.60 5.84 11.74
N PRO A 57 -12.69 5.07 11.66
CA PRO A 57 -14.03 5.62 11.44
C PRO A 57 -14.58 6.41 12.64
N THR A 58 -14.05 6.18 13.85
CA THR A 58 -14.49 6.82 15.09
C THR A 58 -13.29 7.07 15.99
N ALA A 59 -13.38 8.10 16.84
CA ALA A 59 -12.36 8.31 17.88
C ALA A 59 -12.34 7.15 18.87
N GLY A 60 -11.14 6.70 19.24
CA GLY A 60 -10.97 5.58 20.15
C GLY A 60 -9.51 5.36 20.55
N ASP A 61 -9.30 4.25 21.26
CA ASP A 61 -7.97 3.82 21.70
C ASP A 61 -7.44 2.75 20.75
N TYR A 62 -6.36 3.07 20.06
CA TYR A 62 -5.79 2.23 19.01
C TYR A 62 -4.30 1.96 19.25
N CYS A 63 -3.82 0.78 18.88
CA CYS A 63 -2.41 0.43 18.93
C CYS A 63 -1.93 -0.12 17.60
N LEU A 64 -0.75 0.30 17.17
CA LEU A 64 -0.02 -0.30 16.05
C LEU A 64 0.93 -1.35 16.62
N ARG A 65 0.88 -2.57 16.08
CA ARG A 65 1.78 -3.67 16.49
C ARG A 65 2.30 -4.44 15.29
N GLU A 66 3.38 -5.18 15.50
CA GLU A 66 3.83 -6.19 14.55
C GLU A 66 2.94 -7.45 14.62
N SER A 67 2.62 -8.03 13.47
CA SER A 67 1.70 -9.17 13.37
C SER A 67 2.25 -10.44 13.98
N GLU A 68 3.53 -10.74 13.75
CA GLU A 68 4.12 -12.03 14.15
C GLU A 68 4.54 -12.01 15.62
N SER A 69 5.40 -11.06 16.00
CA SER A 69 5.91 -10.93 17.37
C SER A 69 4.86 -10.41 18.37
N LYS A 70 3.73 -9.87 17.86
CA LYS A 70 2.72 -9.13 18.63
C LYS A 70 3.28 -7.95 19.43
N ARG A 71 4.50 -7.48 19.10
CA ARG A 71 5.14 -6.35 19.73
C ARG A 71 4.40 -5.06 19.41
N ILE A 72 3.92 -4.37 20.44
CA ILE A 72 3.31 -3.04 20.32
C ILE A 72 4.39 -2.03 19.99
N LEU A 73 4.18 -1.26 18.93
CA LEU A 73 5.07 -0.16 18.52
C LEU A 73 4.67 1.14 19.21
N GLN A 74 3.39 1.50 19.12
CA GLN A 74 2.84 2.73 19.66
C GLN A 74 1.33 2.59 19.85
N CYS A 75 0.80 3.25 20.87
CA CYS A 75 -0.64 3.40 21.07
C CYS A 75 -1.03 4.88 21.13
N TRP A 76 -2.27 5.15 20.74
CA TRP A 76 -2.91 6.45 20.85
C TRP A 76 -4.25 6.28 21.56
N ALA A 77 -4.67 7.33 22.25
CA ALA A 77 -5.92 7.34 23.01
C ALA A 77 -6.83 8.45 22.50
N ASN A 78 -8.13 8.16 22.47
CA ASN A 78 -9.18 9.09 22.06
C ASN A 78 -8.87 9.88 20.77
N THR A 79 -8.45 9.18 19.71
CA THR A 79 -8.19 9.77 18.40
C THR A 79 -8.76 8.89 17.29
N ASP A 80 -9.12 9.50 16.16
CA ASP A 80 -9.55 8.82 14.93
C ASP A 80 -8.47 8.88 13.84
N SER A 81 -7.44 9.70 13.98
CA SER A 81 -6.45 9.96 12.95
C SER A 81 -5.09 10.28 13.54
N PHE A 82 -4.06 9.64 13.02
CA PHE A 82 -2.68 9.79 13.49
C PHE A 82 -1.70 9.22 12.47
N SER A 83 -0.44 9.61 12.61
CA SER A 83 0.66 9.12 11.79
C SER A 83 1.81 8.62 12.67
N TYR A 84 2.54 7.61 12.19
CA TYR A 84 3.68 7.04 12.86
C TYR A 84 4.79 6.71 11.88
N THR A 85 6.00 7.18 12.14
CA THR A 85 7.18 6.85 11.33
C THR A 85 7.99 5.74 12.00
N LEU A 86 8.16 4.64 11.28
CA LEU A 86 9.02 3.53 11.67
C LEU A 86 10.29 3.54 10.82
N ASN A 87 11.45 3.46 11.46
CA ASN A 87 12.67 3.08 10.77
C ASN A 87 12.65 1.55 10.56
N PHE A 88 12.16 1.13 9.40
CA PHE A 88 12.04 -0.27 9.03
C PHE A 88 13.42 -0.85 8.71
N GLY A 89 13.69 -2.05 9.22
CA GLY A 89 14.93 -2.78 9.00
C GLY A 89 14.68 -4.28 9.09
N SER A 90 14.53 -4.96 7.96
CA SER A 90 14.33 -6.42 7.93
C SER A 90 14.90 -7.07 6.68
N ILE A 91 15.27 -8.35 6.79
CA ILE A 91 15.62 -9.20 5.66
C ILE A 91 14.36 -9.79 5.00
N GLU A 92 13.26 -9.88 5.76
CA GLU A 92 12.00 -10.50 5.37
C GLU A 92 10.85 -9.49 5.42
N SER A 93 9.77 -9.78 4.69
CA SER A 93 8.55 -8.94 4.71
C SER A 93 7.87 -9.02 6.08
N VAL A 94 7.50 -7.87 6.63
CA VAL A 94 6.88 -7.80 7.96
C VAL A 94 5.48 -7.21 7.85
N SER A 95 4.52 -7.83 8.54
CA SER A 95 3.15 -7.34 8.62
C SER A 95 2.90 -6.59 9.93
N TYR A 96 2.08 -5.55 9.84
CA TYR A 96 1.69 -4.69 10.95
C TYR A 96 0.17 -4.63 11.05
N GLU A 97 -0.33 -4.67 12.28
CA GLU A 97 -1.74 -4.65 12.62
C GLU A 97 -2.09 -3.37 13.37
N LEU A 98 -3.22 -2.77 13.00
CA LEU A 98 -3.92 -1.82 13.84
C LEU A 98 -4.96 -2.56 14.68
N ILE A 99 -4.92 -2.41 16.01
CA ILE A 99 -5.86 -3.04 16.92
C ILE A 99 -6.60 -2.01 17.77
N ALA A 100 -7.84 -2.32 18.14
CA ALA A 100 -8.56 -1.58 19.19
C ALA A 100 -8.09 -2.04 20.57
N LYS A 101 -7.68 -1.12 21.45
CA LYS A 101 -7.14 -1.43 22.78
C LYS A 101 -8.13 -2.21 23.66
N ALA A 102 -9.41 -1.85 23.60
CA ALA A 102 -10.45 -2.42 24.46
C ALA A 102 -10.76 -3.90 24.18
N ARG A 103 -10.59 -4.34 22.93
CA ARG A 103 -11.06 -5.67 22.46
C ARG A 103 -9.92 -6.53 21.90
N SER A 104 -8.77 -5.91 21.61
CA SER A 104 -7.65 -6.50 20.86
C SER A 104 -8.04 -7.01 19.46
N ASP A 105 -9.18 -6.56 18.94
CA ASP A 105 -9.65 -6.88 17.60
C ASP A 105 -8.71 -6.25 16.57
N VAL A 106 -8.33 -7.02 15.56
CA VAL A 106 -7.55 -6.55 14.41
C VAL A 106 -8.48 -5.80 13.47
N LEU A 107 -8.22 -4.50 13.29
CA LEU A 107 -9.05 -3.60 12.50
C LEU A 107 -8.55 -3.49 11.05
N ALA A 108 -7.23 -3.53 10.88
CA ALA A 108 -6.57 -3.46 9.58
C ALA A 108 -5.17 -4.06 9.66
N VAL A 109 -4.67 -4.54 8.52
CA VAL A 109 -3.33 -5.11 8.37
C VAL A 109 -2.66 -4.48 7.15
N THR A 110 -1.38 -4.18 7.26
CA THR A 110 -0.53 -3.78 6.13
C THR A 110 0.79 -4.52 6.18
N THR A 111 1.36 -4.81 5.02
CA THR A 111 2.62 -5.54 4.92
C THR A 111 3.66 -4.70 4.21
N ILE A 112 4.86 -4.63 4.78
CA ILE A 112 6.03 -4.04 4.13
C ILE A 112 6.78 -5.17 3.43
N GLU A 113 6.66 -5.22 2.11
CA GLU A 113 7.26 -6.27 1.28
C GLU A 113 8.74 -5.99 1.04
N VAL A 114 9.61 -6.92 1.44
CA VAL A 114 11.04 -6.87 1.10
C VAL A 114 11.26 -7.51 -0.27
N ASN A 115 11.81 -6.73 -1.18
CA ASN A 115 12.18 -7.13 -2.53
C ASN A 115 13.67 -6.98 -2.76
N TRP A 116 14.22 -7.69 -3.75
CA TRP A 116 15.63 -7.64 -4.10
C TRP A 116 15.85 -7.41 -5.60
N VAL A 117 16.84 -6.57 -5.93
CA VAL A 117 17.25 -6.32 -7.32
C VAL A 117 18.02 -7.52 -7.87
N HIS A 118 19.02 -7.99 -7.13
CA HIS A 118 19.84 -9.13 -7.52
C HIS A 118 19.57 -10.36 -6.66
N LYS A 119 19.10 -11.43 -7.32
CA LYS A 119 19.00 -12.77 -6.73
C LYS A 119 20.39 -13.38 -6.58
N VAL A 120 20.66 -14.00 -5.45
CA VAL A 120 21.89 -14.79 -5.27
C VAL A 120 21.78 -16.01 -6.19
N ARG A 121 22.65 -16.09 -7.21
CA ARG A 121 22.74 -17.24 -8.10
C ARG A 121 23.77 -18.22 -7.56
N THR A 122 23.34 -19.40 -7.14
CA THR A 122 24.26 -20.49 -6.78
C THR A 122 24.96 -20.97 -8.06
N LYS A 123 26.24 -20.63 -8.22
CA LYS A 123 27.02 -21.07 -9.38
C LYS A 123 27.23 -22.58 -9.25
N LYS A 124 26.61 -23.38 -10.13
CA LYS A 124 26.83 -24.84 -10.17
C LYS A 124 28.33 -25.11 -10.32
N ARG A 125 28.97 -25.68 -9.30
CA ARG A 125 30.37 -26.11 -9.39
C ARG A 125 30.43 -27.30 -10.34
N ARG A 126 31.05 -27.11 -11.50
CA ARG A 126 31.43 -28.23 -12.37
C ARG A 126 32.78 -28.74 -11.87
N TRP A 127 32.88 -30.03 -11.59
CA TRP A 127 34.17 -30.68 -11.34
C TRP A 127 35.08 -30.39 -12.53
N ARG A 128 36.25 -29.80 -12.27
CA ARG A 128 37.32 -29.75 -13.27
C ARG A 128 38.08 -31.05 -13.08
N LEU A 129 38.02 -31.93 -14.08
CA LEU A 129 38.96 -33.04 -14.19
C LEU A 129 40.31 -32.40 -14.52
N PHE A 130 41.29 -32.63 -13.64
CA PHE A 130 42.68 -32.23 -13.85
C PHE A 130 43.41 -33.27 -14.68
#